data_AF-A0A8J6XIS3-F1
#
_entry.id   AF-A0A8J6XIS3-F1
#
_cell.length_a   1.000
_cell.length_b   1.000
_cell.length_c   1.000
_cell.angle_alpha   90.00
_cell.angle_beta   90.00
_cell.angle_gamma   90.00
#
_symmetry.space_group_name_H-M   'P 1'
#
loop_
_entity.id
_entity.type
_entity.pdbx_description
1 polymer ?
#
loop_
_entity_poly.entity_id
_entity_poly.type
_entity_poly.pdbx_seq_one_letter_code
_entity_poly.pdbx_strand_id
1 'polypeptide(L)'
;MMNSTMNHYLTIHLEQKAFESAHKFAAQQASVEKARQVSLNTLAVYAVNEFVQEELGFSTDFKAGDSWNPFVRIVHDVADLIIPDLGILECRPMQPEDRIIYLPPEVRENRIAYVAVQFHEQLDKVKLRGFIPAVELGKYPEEIEISQLQPIEELIDYLYRLETAISILSPEIEEVEASVREILQGKSIAEIAAQLERVYRTYDSSDWWDEGGKVLAGSSKSAGGSVREGGLTRNVSDVEVELRDLAEELLEKLAEVWGDAA
;
A
#
# COMPACT_ATOMS: atom_id res chain seq x y z
N MET A 1 20.46 2.09 30.71
CA MET A 1 21.26 3.20 30.16
C MET A 1 20.95 3.29 28.68
N MET A 2 20.61 4.49 28.21
CA MET A 2 20.36 4.91 26.81
C MET A 2 19.21 4.21 26.06
N ASN A 3 17.96 4.64 26.33
CA ASN A 3 16.94 4.68 25.28
C ASN A 3 17.28 5.86 24.37
N SER A 4 18.16 5.64 23.39
CA SER A 4 18.20 6.51 22.22
C SER A 4 17.06 6.07 21.32
N THR A 5 15.91 6.74 21.41
CA THR A 5 14.91 6.73 20.34
C THR A 5 15.61 7.34 19.12
N MET A 6 16.22 6.49 18.31
CA MET A 6 16.76 6.90 17.01
C MET A 6 15.56 7.38 16.20
N ASN A 7 15.49 8.69 16.03
CA ASN A 7 14.44 9.35 15.26
C ASN A 7 14.79 9.12 13.78
N HIS A 8 14.43 7.95 13.24
CA HIS A 8 14.62 7.62 11.83
C HIS A 8 13.58 8.39 11.03
N TYR A 9 14.00 9.53 10.48
CA TYR A 9 13.21 10.30 9.54
C TYR A 9 14.14 10.86 8.46
N LEU A 10 13.61 10.99 7.25
CA LEU A 10 14.29 11.67 6.16
C LEU A 10 13.69 13.05 5.96
N THR A 11 14.54 14.05 5.73
CA THR A 11 14.10 15.42 5.50
C THR A 11 14.10 15.72 4.00
N ILE A 12 12.93 16.11 3.48
CA ILE A 12 12.76 16.50 2.08
C ILE A 12 12.50 18.00 2.01
N HIS A 13 13.24 18.69 1.14
CA HIS A 13 13.06 20.11 0.89
C HIS A 13 12.01 20.32 -0.20
N LEU A 14 10.99 21.12 0.08
CA LEU A 14 9.92 21.31 -0.89
C LEU A 14 10.35 22.30 -1.98
N GLU A 15 10.29 21.87 -3.23
CA GLU A 15 10.57 22.73 -4.37
C GLU A 15 9.46 23.77 -4.63
N GLN A 16 9.82 24.86 -5.32
CA GLN A 16 8.90 25.92 -5.77
C GLN A 16 7.66 25.35 -6.51
N LYS A 17 7.85 24.35 -7.37
CA LYS A 17 6.77 23.70 -8.15
C LYS A 17 5.69 23.08 -7.26
N ALA A 18 6.08 22.57 -6.09
CA ALA A 18 5.16 21.98 -5.12
C ALA A 18 4.25 23.06 -4.53
N PHE A 19 4.83 24.19 -4.13
CA PHE A 19 4.08 25.33 -3.62
C PHE A 19 3.15 25.93 -4.69
N GLU A 20 3.59 26.09 -5.93
CA GLU A 20 2.75 26.62 -7.01
C GLU A 20 1.49 25.77 -7.21
N SER A 21 1.64 24.45 -7.25
CA SER A 21 0.53 23.52 -7.38
C SER A 21 -0.38 23.52 -6.15
N ALA A 22 0.20 23.52 -4.94
CA ALA A 22 -0.55 23.57 -3.69
C ALA A 22 -1.39 24.84 -3.59
N HIS A 23 -0.83 26.02 -3.92
CA HIS A 23 -1.55 27.29 -3.96
C HIS A 23 -2.67 27.27 -5.00
N LYS A 24 -2.38 26.77 -6.22
CA LYS A 24 -3.37 26.66 -7.29
C LYS A 24 -4.56 25.77 -6.88
N PHE A 25 -4.29 24.63 -6.25
CA PHE A 25 -5.34 23.70 -5.84
C PHE A 25 -6.11 24.20 -4.62
N ALA A 26 -5.43 24.86 -3.67
CA ALA A 26 -6.07 25.49 -2.51
C ALA A 26 -7.02 26.62 -2.93
N ALA A 27 -6.64 27.45 -3.91
CA ALA A 27 -7.46 28.54 -4.43
C ALA A 27 -8.76 28.08 -5.12
N GLN A 28 -8.87 26.79 -5.45
CA GLN A 28 -10.08 26.19 -6.04
C GLN A 28 -11.09 25.72 -4.98
N GLN A 29 -10.73 25.76 -3.69
CA GLN A 29 -11.57 25.22 -2.63
C GLN A 29 -12.51 26.29 -2.05
N ALA A 30 -13.71 25.86 -1.68
CA ALA A 30 -14.76 26.77 -1.20
C ALA A 30 -14.54 27.26 0.25
N SER A 31 -13.82 26.50 1.07
CA SER A 31 -13.54 26.83 2.47
C SER A 31 -12.04 26.91 2.76
N VAL A 32 -11.69 27.68 3.79
CA VAL A 32 -10.31 27.85 4.23
C VAL A 32 -9.74 26.53 4.76
N GLU A 33 -10.57 25.76 5.45
CA GLU A 33 -10.20 24.46 6.01
C GLU A 33 -9.86 23.48 4.89
N LYS A 34 -10.69 23.40 3.85
CA LYS A 34 -10.44 22.52 2.70
C LYS A 34 -9.26 22.99 1.88
N ALA A 35 -9.10 24.30 1.69
CA ALA A 35 -7.94 24.89 1.02
C ALA A 35 -6.63 24.50 1.73
N ARG A 36 -6.60 24.57 3.06
CA ARG A 36 -5.45 24.15 3.87
C ARG A 36 -5.16 22.65 3.73
N GLN A 37 -6.20 21.81 3.88
CA GLN A 37 -6.07 20.35 3.74
C GLN A 37 -5.51 19.98 2.36
N VAL A 38 -6.10 20.52 1.29
CA VAL A 38 -5.63 20.32 -0.09
C VAL A 38 -4.19 20.79 -0.28
N SER A 39 -3.82 21.94 0.27
CA SER A 39 -2.45 22.43 0.18
C SER A 39 -1.46 21.46 0.83
N LEU A 40 -1.75 20.96 2.03
CA LEU A 40 -0.88 20.03 2.75
C LEU A 40 -0.80 18.66 2.06
N ASN A 41 -1.93 18.13 1.58
CA ASN A 41 -1.95 16.89 0.80
C ASN A 41 -1.09 17.00 -0.45
N THR A 42 -1.22 18.12 -1.18
CA THR A 42 -0.45 18.35 -2.40
C THR A 42 1.05 18.38 -2.10
N LEU A 43 1.47 19.13 -1.06
CA LEU A 43 2.88 19.19 -0.66
C LEU A 43 3.40 17.83 -0.17
N ALA A 44 2.57 17.05 0.53
CA ALA A 44 2.93 15.70 0.98
C ALA A 44 3.17 14.75 -0.20
N VAL A 45 2.29 14.76 -1.21
CA VAL A 45 2.48 13.97 -2.44
C VAL A 45 3.77 14.37 -3.14
N TYR A 46 4.08 15.67 -3.26
CA TYR A 46 5.34 16.11 -3.86
C TYR A 46 6.57 15.61 -3.12
N ALA A 47 6.57 15.68 -1.79
CA ALA A 47 7.72 15.21 -1.00
C ALA A 47 7.95 13.70 -1.12
N VAL A 48 6.88 12.90 -1.04
CA VAL A 48 6.98 11.44 -1.20
C VAL A 48 7.35 11.09 -2.64
N ASN A 49 6.81 11.80 -3.63
CA ASN A 49 7.17 11.64 -5.03
C ASN A 49 8.67 11.85 -5.28
N GLU A 50 9.23 12.95 -4.74
CA GLU A 50 10.67 13.23 -4.84
C GLU A 50 11.50 12.13 -4.20
N PHE A 51 11.15 11.71 -2.98
CA PHE A 51 11.81 10.60 -2.30
C PHE A 51 11.76 9.29 -3.11
N VAL A 52 10.59 8.92 -3.61
CA VAL A 52 10.39 7.67 -4.37
C VAL A 52 11.18 7.68 -5.69
N GLN A 53 11.20 8.80 -6.41
CA GLN A 53 11.93 8.91 -7.68
C GLN A 53 13.44 9.01 -7.49
N GLU A 54 13.91 9.89 -6.61
CA GLU A 54 15.33 10.24 -6.51
C GLU A 54 16.11 9.28 -5.60
N GLU A 55 15.50 8.80 -4.50
CA GLU A 55 16.18 7.94 -3.53
C GLU A 55 15.86 6.45 -3.73
N LEU A 56 14.64 6.10 -4.16
CA LEU A 56 14.23 4.71 -4.34
C LEU A 56 14.31 4.22 -5.79
N GLY A 57 14.42 5.14 -6.76
CA GLY A 57 14.54 4.80 -8.18
C GLY A 57 13.27 4.30 -8.85
N PHE A 58 12.09 4.46 -8.22
CA PHE A 58 10.81 4.07 -8.80
C PHE A 58 10.18 5.23 -9.57
N SER A 59 9.62 4.92 -10.74
CA SER A 59 8.78 5.89 -11.47
C SER A 59 7.43 6.09 -10.78
N THR A 60 6.84 7.27 -10.94
CA THR A 60 5.55 7.62 -10.31
C THR A 60 4.67 8.42 -11.25
N ASP A 61 3.35 8.31 -11.09
CA ASP A 61 2.37 9.13 -11.81
C ASP A 61 1.36 9.79 -10.87
N PHE A 62 1.78 10.86 -10.19
CA PHE A 62 0.87 11.63 -9.35
C PHE A 62 -0.27 12.31 -10.13
N LYS A 63 -0.16 12.49 -11.46
CA LYS A 63 -1.20 13.17 -12.26
C LYS A 63 -2.38 12.26 -12.54
N ALA A 64 -2.17 10.95 -12.57
CA ALA A 64 -3.24 9.96 -12.65
C ALA A 64 -4.01 9.80 -11.33
N GLY A 65 -3.47 10.34 -10.23
CA GLY A 65 -4.04 10.22 -8.89
C GLY A 65 -5.32 11.03 -8.66
N ASP A 66 -6.12 10.57 -7.71
CA ASP A 66 -7.36 11.19 -7.25
C ASP A 66 -7.11 12.59 -6.68
N SER A 67 -5.98 12.78 -6.01
CA SER A 67 -5.54 14.07 -5.48
C SER A 67 -5.28 15.10 -6.59
N TRP A 68 -4.94 14.67 -7.81
CA TRP A 68 -4.83 15.56 -8.97
C TRP A 68 -6.16 15.78 -9.70
N ASN A 69 -7.17 14.94 -9.47
CA ASN A 69 -8.51 15.12 -10.01
C ASN A 69 -9.26 16.28 -9.32
N PRO A 70 -9.68 17.34 -10.04
CA PRO A 70 -10.34 18.49 -9.44
C PRO A 70 -11.65 18.15 -8.71
N PHE A 71 -12.44 17.23 -9.23
CA PHE A 71 -13.72 16.86 -8.62
C PHE A 71 -13.52 16.04 -7.36
N VAL A 72 -12.63 15.04 -7.41
CA VAL A 72 -12.34 14.18 -6.25
C VAL A 72 -11.72 15.01 -5.13
N ARG A 73 -10.75 15.87 -5.43
CA ARG A 73 -10.08 16.74 -4.45
C ARG A 73 -11.03 17.69 -3.72
N ILE A 74 -12.14 18.12 -4.34
CA ILE A 74 -13.15 18.96 -3.69
C ILE A 74 -13.88 18.18 -2.57
N VAL A 75 -14.18 16.91 -2.81
CA VAL A 75 -15.03 16.10 -1.91
C VAL A 75 -14.23 15.24 -0.93
N HIS A 76 -13.06 14.74 -1.33
CA HIS A 76 -12.29 13.76 -0.58
C HIS A 76 -10.99 14.32 -0.01
N ASP A 77 -10.55 13.75 1.10
CA ASP A 77 -9.23 13.97 1.71
C ASP A 77 -8.23 12.90 1.25
N VAL A 78 -7.87 13.01 -0.03
CA VAL A 78 -6.91 12.13 -0.72
C VAL A 78 -5.56 12.81 -0.90
N ALA A 79 -4.49 12.03 -0.76
CA ALA A 79 -3.11 12.41 -1.00
C ALA A 79 -2.35 11.22 -1.61
N ASP A 80 -2.94 10.62 -2.64
CA ASP A 80 -2.45 9.42 -3.29
C ASP A 80 -1.29 9.71 -4.26
N LEU A 81 -0.30 8.82 -4.26
CA LEU A 81 0.81 8.75 -5.19
C LEU A 81 0.81 7.38 -5.86
N ILE A 82 0.60 7.36 -7.17
CA ILE A 82 0.59 6.13 -7.96
C ILE A 82 2.03 5.76 -8.33
N ILE A 83 2.40 4.52 -8.04
CA ILE A 83 3.56 3.83 -8.60
C ILE A 83 3.01 2.88 -9.66
N PRO A 84 3.24 3.13 -10.96
CA PRO A 84 2.74 2.30 -12.04
C PRO A 84 3.06 0.82 -11.82
N ASP A 85 2.09 -0.04 -12.15
CA ASP A 85 2.17 -1.51 -12.03
C ASP A 85 2.38 -2.07 -10.62
N LEU A 86 2.56 -1.21 -9.60
CA LEU A 86 2.81 -1.61 -8.21
C LEU A 86 1.66 -1.26 -7.27
N GLY A 87 1.11 -0.05 -7.36
CA GLY A 87 -0.03 0.38 -6.54
C GLY A 87 0.03 1.83 -6.07
N ILE A 88 -0.67 2.12 -4.98
CA ILE A 88 -0.90 3.49 -4.49
C ILE A 88 -0.34 3.67 -3.08
N LEU A 89 0.56 4.63 -2.92
CA LEU A 89 0.97 5.15 -1.62
C LEU A 89 0.03 6.27 -1.19
N GLU A 90 -0.46 6.26 0.04
CA GLU A 90 -1.24 7.37 0.61
C GLU A 90 -0.34 8.26 1.47
N CYS A 91 -0.12 9.51 1.05
CA CYS A 91 0.81 10.46 1.66
C CYS A 91 0.10 11.31 2.72
N ARG A 92 0.09 10.88 3.98
CA ARG A 92 -0.72 11.53 5.02
C ARG A 92 0.05 12.68 5.70
N PRO A 93 -0.42 13.94 5.58
CA PRO A 93 0.24 15.07 6.21
C PRO A 93 0.02 15.08 7.72
N MET A 94 1.03 15.57 8.47
CA MET A 94 1.01 15.66 9.92
C MET A 94 1.59 16.99 10.39
N GLN A 95 1.07 17.51 11.50
CA GLN A 95 1.65 18.65 12.23
C GLN A 95 2.88 18.19 13.06
N PRO A 96 3.75 19.13 13.49
CA PRO A 96 4.93 18.82 14.30
C PRO A 96 4.68 17.99 15.56
N GLU A 97 3.54 18.22 16.23
CA GLU A 97 3.20 17.59 17.51
C GLU A 97 2.23 16.40 17.37
N ASP A 98 1.76 16.11 16.16
CA ASP A 98 0.86 15.00 15.93
C ASP A 98 1.55 13.68 16.26
N ARG A 99 0.79 12.75 16.85
CA ARG A 99 1.22 11.38 17.16
C ARG A 99 0.39 10.32 16.46
N ILE A 100 -0.65 10.75 15.76
CA ILE A 100 -1.59 9.91 15.05
C ILE A 100 -1.80 10.49 13.66
N ILE A 101 -2.05 9.60 12.70
CA ILE A 101 -2.52 9.92 11.36
C ILE A 101 -3.97 9.50 11.28
N TYR A 102 -4.86 10.43 10.92
CA TYR A 102 -6.24 10.10 10.61
C TYR A 102 -6.38 9.58 9.17
N LEU A 103 -7.17 8.51 9.00
CA LEU A 103 -7.52 7.90 7.73
C LEU A 103 -9.00 8.12 7.40
N PRO A 104 -9.29 9.05 6.46
CA PRO A 104 -10.62 9.22 5.88
C PRO A 104 -11.15 7.92 5.25
N PRO A 105 -12.46 7.64 5.28
CA PRO A 105 -13.04 6.43 4.72
C PRO A 105 -12.60 6.10 3.28
N GLU A 106 -12.45 7.12 2.44
CA GLU A 106 -12.06 7.03 1.03
C GLU A 106 -10.64 6.50 0.78
N VAL A 107 -9.76 6.51 1.79
CA VAL A 107 -8.35 6.08 1.65
C VAL A 107 -8.04 4.79 2.39
N ARG A 108 -9.03 4.14 3.04
CA ARG A 108 -8.83 2.94 3.87
C ARG A 108 -8.61 1.66 3.06
N GLU A 109 -8.92 1.68 1.77
CA GLU A 109 -8.81 0.55 0.84
C GLU A 109 -8.01 0.96 -0.40
N ASN A 110 -7.54 -0.02 -1.18
CA ASN A 110 -6.78 0.19 -2.42
C ASN A 110 -5.52 1.05 -2.22
N ARG A 111 -4.79 0.80 -1.14
CA ARG A 111 -3.47 1.36 -0.84
C ARG A 111 -2.51 0.23 -0.59
N ILE A 112 -1.26 0.38 -1.05
CA ILE A 112 -0.19 -0.58 -0.71
C ILE A 112 0.52 -0.17 0.58
N ALA A 113 0.57 1.12 0.90
CA ALA A 113 1.10 1.64 2.16
C ALA A 113 0.64 3.08 2.43
N TYR A 114 0.81 3.51 3.67
CA TYR A 114 0.60 4.88 4.12
C TYR A 114 1.92 5.48 4.57
N VAL A 115 2.25 6.68 4.10
CA VAL A 115 3.49 7.39 4.41
C VAL A 115 3.18 8.60 5.28
N ALA A 116 3.87 8.71 6.40
CA ALA A 116 3.70 9.78 7.38
C ALA A 116 4.55 11.01 7.03
N VAL A 117 3.92 12.12 6.64
CA VAL A 117 4.62 13.33 6.19
C VAL A 117 4.45 14.46 7.20
N GLN A 118 5.44 14.65 8.08
CA GLN A 118 5.41 15.68 9.10
C GLN A 118 5.96 17.01 8.59
N PHE A 119 5.14 18.05 8.62
CA PHE A 119 5.55 19.39 8.21
C PHE A 119 6.36 20.11 9.28
N HIS A 120 7.36 20.88 8.84
CA HIS A 120 8.01 21.87 9.70
C HIS A 120 7.13 23.12 9.84
N GLU A 121 7.31 23.90 10.91
CA GLU A 121 6.49 25.11 11.17
C GLU A 121 6.50 26.12 10.01
N GLN A 122 7.63 26.20 9.30
CA GLN A 122 7.84 27.13 8.18
C GLN A 122 7.36 26.57 6.83
N LEU A 123 6.86 25.32 6.79
CA LEU A 123 6.39 24.60 5.61
C LEU A 123 7.42 24.49 4.45
N ASP A 124 8.69 24.81 4.67
CA ASP A 124 9.78 24.78 3.68
C ASP A 124 10.36 23.37 3.46
N LYS A 125 10.16 22.50 4.44
CA LYS A 125 10.63 21.12 4.45
C LYS A 125 9.65 20.23 5.21
N VAL A 126 9.70 18.94 4.90
CA VAL A 126 8.97 17.91 5.63
C VAL A 126 9.91 16.83 6.13
N LYS A 127 9.46 16.09 7.15
CA LYS A 127 10.09 14.88 7.63
C LYS A 127 9.20 13.70 7.25
N LEU A 128 9.74 12.76 6.49
CA LEU A 128 9.12 11.46 6.29
C LEU A 128 9.37 10.64 7.55
N ARG A 129 8.33 10.47 8.39
CA ARG A 129 8.45 9.87 9.74
C ARG A 129 8.50 8.35 9.72
N GLY A 130 8.18 7.73 8.59
CA GLY A 130 8.04 6.30 8.42
C GLY A 130 6.85 5.97 7.53
N PHE A 131 6.61 4.67 7.35
CA PHE A 131 5.48 4.16 6.59
C PHE A 131 4.86 2.94 7.29
N ILE A 132 3.69 2.52 6.83
CA ILE A 132 3.10 1.25 7.23
C ILE A 132 2.45 0.57 6.02
N PRO A 133 2.76 -0.71 5.73
CA PRO A 133 2.04 -1.49 4.74
C PRO A 133 0.55 -1.54 5.07
N ALA A 134 -0.31 -1.34 4.06
CA ALA A 134 -1.76 -1.33 4.29
C ALA A 134 -2.28 -2.68 4.82
N VAL A 135 -1.60 -3.77 4.45
CA VAL A 135 -1.90 -5.14 4.90
C VAL A 135 -1.60 -5.38 6.37
N GLU A 136 -0.81 -4.52 7.02
CA GLU A 136 -0.55 -4.60 8.47
C GLU A 136 -1.67 -3.91 9.27
N LEU A 137 -2.52 -3.15 8.60
CA LEU A 137 -3.67 -2.52 9.23
C LEU A 137 -4.86 -3.49 9.26
N GLY A 138 -5.61 -3.45 10.35
CA GLY A 138 -6.86 -4.19 10.48
C GLY A 138 -7.91 -3.71 9.46
N LYS A 139 -9.07 -4.38 9.41
CA LYS A 139 -10.14 -4.01 8.49
C LYS A 139 -10.72 -2.64 8.89
N TYR A 140 -10.56 -1.64 8.02
CA TYR A 140 -10.99 -0.24 8.22
C TYR A 140 -10.24 0.51 9.34
N PRO A 141 -8.92 0.74 9.18
CA PRO A 141 -8.19 1.55 10.14
C PRO A 141 -8.70 3.00 10.08
N GLU A 142 -9.02 3.58 11.24
CA GLU A 142 -9.42 4.99 11.33
C GLU A 142 -8.22 5.89 11.64
N GLU A 143 -7.26 5.36 12.38
CA GLU A 143 -6.08 6.06 12.86
C GLU A 143 -4.85 5.13 12.81
N ILE A 144 -3.68 5.70 12.55
CA ILE A 144 -2.39 5.03 12.65
C ILE A 144 -1.56 5.80 13.69
N GLU A 145 -1.05 5.11 14.70
CA GLU A 145 -0.09 5.72 15.64
C GLU A 145 1.30 5.77 15.01
N ILE A 146 2.04 6.87 15.22
CA ILE A 146 3.42 6.99 14.70
C ILE A 146 4.32 5.84 15.22
N SER A 147 4.05 5.31 16.40
CA SER A 147 4.76 4.15 16.99
C SER A 147 4.62 2.86 16.19
N GLN A 148 3.64 2.76 15.29
CA GLN A 148 3.42 1.60 14.42
C GLN A 148 4.21 1.71 13.11
N LEU A 149 4.76 2.89 12.80
CA LEU A 149 5.45 3.10 11.54
C LEU A 149 6.79 2.38 11.51
N GLN A 150 7.04 1.72 10.38
CA GLN A 150 8.35 1.22 9.99
C GLN A 150 9.25 2.39 9.57
N PRO A 151 10.57 2.26 9.75
CA PRO A 151 11.53 3.25 9.26
C PRO A 151 11.31 3.55 7.78
N ILE A 152 11.43 4.81 7.37
CA ILE A 152 11.16 5.19 5.98
C ILE A 152 12.16 4.56 5.00
N GLU A 153 13.35 4.26 5.48
CA GLU A 153 14.43 3.61 4.74
C GLU A 153 14.05 2.19 4.29
N GLU A 154 13.20 1.47 5.04
CA GLU A 154 12.73 0.12 4.70
C GLU A 154 11.66 0.12 3.59
N LEU A 155 11.18 1.30 3.16
CA LEU A 155 10.20 1.40 2.09
C LEU A 155 10.75 0.84 0.77
N ILE A 156 12.04 1.01 0.50
CA ILE A 156 12.66 0.49 -0.74
C ILE A 156 12.55 -1.03 -0.83
N ASP A 157 12.88 -1.72 0.27
CA ASP A 157 12.86 -3.18 0.32
C ASP A 157 11.42 -3.69 0.20
N TYR A 158 10.47 -2.99 0.83
CA TYR A 158 9.05 -3.31 0.70
C TYR A 158 8.57 -3.18 -0.75
N LEU A 159 8.85 -2.06 -1.42
CA LEU A 159 8.43 -1.84 -2.81
C LEU A 159 9.09 -2.84 -3.77
N TYR A 160 10.36 -3.16 -3.58
CA TYR A 160 11.07 -4.17 -4.38
C TYR A 160 10.47 -5.57 -4.21
N ARG A 161 10.13 -5.95 -2.97
CA ARG A 161 9.46 -7.23 -2.71
C ARG A 161 8.10 -7.31 -3.39
N LEU A 162 7.32 -6.23 -3.37
CA LEU A 162 6.05 -6.16 -4.09
C LEU A 162 6.23 -6.26 -5.61
N GLU A 163 7.18 -5.53 -6.20
CA GLU A 163 7.43 -5.55 -7.64
C GLU A 163 7.80 -6.96 -8.11
N THR A 164 8.71 -7.61 -7.37
CA THR A 164 9.13 -8.99 -7.61
C THR A 164 7.94 -9.95 -7.49
N ALA A 165 7.11 -9.80 -6.45
CA ALA A 165 5.94 -10.65 -6.27
C ALA A 165 4.94 -10.50 -7.41
N ILE A 166 4.64 -9.29 -7.85
CA ILE A 166 3.71 -9.06 -8.96
C ILE A 166 4.25 -9.70 -10.25
N SER A 167 5.55 -9.60 -10.50
CA SER A 167 6.21 -10.22 -11.66
C SER A 167 6.09 -11.75 -11.66
N ILE A 168 6.21 -12.39 -10.50
CA ILE A 168 6.05 -13.85 -10.35
C ILE A 168 4.58 -14.26 -10.40
N LEU A 169 3.70 -13.55 -9.70
CA LEU A 169 2.29 -13.91 -9.58
C LEU A 169 1.54 -13.82 -10.92
N SER A 170 1.87 -12.83 -11.75
CA SER A 170 1.14 -12.56 -12.99
C SER A 170 1.02 -13.79 -13.91
N PRO A 171 2.14 -14.44 -14.34
CA PRO A 171 2.06 -15.63 -15.17
C PRO A 171 1.46 -16.84 -14.44
N GLU A 172 1.79 -17.03 -13.16
CA GLU A 172 1.32 -18.18 -12.38
C GLU A 172 -0.21 -18.18 -12.28
N ILE A 173 -0.83 -17.02 -12.00
CA ILE A 173 -2.29 -16.87 -11.93
C ILE A 173 -2.96 -17.09 -13.30
N GLU A 174 -2.26 -16.86 -14.42
CA GLU A 174 -2.80 -17.17 -15.74
C GLU A 174 -2.78 -18.67 -16.07
N GLU A 175 -1.91 -19.46 -15.43
CA GLU A 175 -1.76 -20.89 -15.70
C GLU A 175 -2.62 -21.79 -14.81
N VAL A 176 -3.11 -21.29 -13.66
CA VAL A 176 -4.00 -22.05 -12.77
C VAL A 176 -5.33 -22.43 -13.43
N GLU A 177 -6.00 -23.44 -12.86
CA GLU A 177 -7.34 -23.83 -13.28
C GLU A 177 -8.35 -22.67 -13.26
N ALA A 178 -9.37 -22.75 -14.13
CA ALA A 178 -10.37 -21.69 -14.28
C ALA A 178 -11.10 -21.33 -12.97
N SER A 179 -11.40 -22.32 -12.13
CA SER A 179 -12.08 -22.10 -10.85
C SER A 179 -11.22 -21.34 -9.83
N VAL A 180 -9.92 -21.65 -9.75
CA VAL A 180 -8.94 -20.90 -8.94
C VAL A 180 -8.75 -19.50 -9.51
N ARG A 181 -8.63 -19.38 -10.84
CA ARG A 181 -8.45 -18.11 -11.53
C ARG A 181 -9.61 -17.15 -11.28
N GLU A 182 -10.85 -17.63 -11.30
CA GLU A 182 -12.05 -16.82 -11.01
C GLU A 182 -11.99 -16.20 -9.61
N ILE A 183 -11.54 -16.96 -8.61
CA ILE A 183 -11.37 -16.47 -7.23
C ILE A 183 -10.29 -15.38 -7.17
N LEU A 184 -9.16 -15.59 -7.86
CA LEU A 184 -8.03 -14.65 -7.85
C LEU A 184 -8.31 -13.38 -8.65
N GLN A 185 -9.05 -13.47 -9.76
CA GLN A 185 -9.44 -12.31 -10.59
C GLN A 185 -10.34 -11.31 -9.86
N GLY A 186 -11.01 -11.74 -8.78
CA GLY A 186 -11.78 -10.84 -7.90
C GLY A 186 -10.92 -9.94 -7.01
N LYS A 187 -9.59 -10.06 -7.06
CA LYS A 187 -8.64 -9.35 -6.19
C LYS A 187 -7.61 -8.58 -7.01
N SER A 188 -7.04 -7.55 -6.40
CA SER A 188 -5.87 -6.87 -6.96
C SER A 188 -4.63 -7.77 -6.81
N ILE A 189 -3.85 -7.94 -7.88
CA ILE A 189 -2.58 -8.68 -7.80
C ILE A 189 -1.60 -8.04 -6.82
N ALA A 190 -1.60 -6.70 -6.71
CA ALA A 190 -0.80 -5.97 -5.74
C ALA A 190 -1.25 -6.24 -4.30
N GLU A 191 -2.56 -6.43 -4.08
CA GLU A 191 -3.08 -6.82 -2.77
C GLU A 191 -2.66 -8.25 -2.42
N ILE A 192 -2.75 -9.19 -3.37
CA ILE A 192 -2.26 -10.57 -3.18
C ILE A 192 -0.76 -10.54 -2.85
N ALA A 193 0.04 -9.83 -3.64
CA ALA A 193 1.48 -9.67 -3.44
C ALA A 193 1.80 -9.14 -2.03
N ALA A 194 1.14 -8.06 -1.60
CA ALA A 194 1.37 -7.48 -0.27
C ALA A 194 0.95 -8.43 0.87
N GLN A 195 -0.14 -9.18 0.70
CA GLN A 195 -0.58 -10.15 1.71
C GLN A 195 0.36 -11.35 1.79
N LEU A 196 0.89 -11.84 0.67
CA LEU A 196 1.90 -12.91 0.65
C LEU A 196 3.24 -12.43 1.23
N GLU A 197 3.66 -11.20 0.95
CA GLU A 197 4.83 -10.58 1.57
C GLU A 197 4.70 -10.54 3.10
N ARG A 198 3.51 -10.18 3.61
CA ARG A 198 3.23 -10.24 5.04
C ARG A 198 3.31 -11.67 5.58
N VAL A 199 2.77 -12.65 4.86
CA VAL A 199 2.82 -14.07 5.28
C VAL A 199 4.28 -14.52 5.41
N TYR A 200 5.09 -14.26 4.38
CA TYR A 200 6.52 -14.58 4.35
C TYR A 200 7.29 -13.99 5.54
N ARG A 201 7.05 -12.72 5.88
CA ARG A 201 7.74 -12.06 7.01
C ARG A 201 7.27 -12.51 8.39
N THR A 202 6.03 -13.01 8.50
CA THR A 202 5.37 -13.22 9.80
C THR A 202 5.37 -14.68 10.24
N TYR A 203 5.29 -15.61 9.28
CA TYR A 203 5.08 -17.03 9.55
C TYR A 203 6.26 -17.87 9.04
N ASP A 204 6.53 -18.95 9.76
CA ASP A 204 7.49 -19.96 9.32
C ASP A 204 6.99 -20.69 8.07
N SER A 205 7.90 -21.25 7.28
CA SER A 205 7.56 -21.91 6.01
C SER A 205 6.57 -23.07 6.16
N SER A 206 6.51 -23.72 7.33
CA SER A 206 5.52 -24.77 7.61
C SER A 206 4.07 -24.27 7.67
N ASP A 207 3.86 -22.97 7.84
CA ASP A 207 2.52 -22.36 7.93
C ASP A 207 2.07 -21.73 6.59
N TRP A 208 2.96 -21.63 5.60
CA TRP A 208 2.68 -20.97 4.31
C TRP A 208 1.51 -21.59 3.57
N TRP A 209 1.37 -22.92 3.62
CA TRP A 209 0.25 -23.64 3.03
C TRP A 209 -1.11 -23.17 3.59
N ASP A 210 -1.24 -23.00 4.91
CA ASP A 210 -2.52 -22.61 5.52
C ASP A 210 -2.73 -21.08 5.51
N GLU A 211 -1.71 -20.29 5.87
CA GLU A 211 -1.83 -18.82 5.94
C GLU A 211 -1.86 -18.18 4.55
N GLY A 212 -1.00 -18.63 3.63
CA GLY A 212 -1.02 -18.21 2.23
C GLY A 212 -2.31 -18.65 1.53
N GLY A 213 -2.78 -19.87 1.79
CA GLY A 213 -4.05 -20.34 1.24
C GLY A 213 -5.25 -19.48 1.67
N LYS A 214 -5.27 -18.98 2.92
CA LYS A 214 -6.30 -18.01 3.38
C LYS A 214 -6.23 -16.69 2.62
N VAL A 215 -5.02 -16.21 2.32
CA VAL A 215 -4.82 -15.00 1.51
C VAL A 215 -5.43 -15.17 0.12
N LEU A 216 -5.13 -16.27 -0.55
CA LEU A 216 -5.63 -16.54 -1.90
C LEU A 216 -7.14 -16.77 -1.91
N ALA A 217 -7.68 -17.52 -0.95
CA ALA A 217 -9.13 -17.71 -0.81
C ALA A 217 -9.89 -16.41 -0.46
N GLY A 218 -9.26 -15.48 0.26
CA GLY A 218 -9.86 -14.22 0.72
C GLY A 218 -10.90 -14.37 1.83
N SER A 219 -11.68 -13.30 2.03
CA SER A 219 -12.80 -13.28 2.99
C SER A 219 -13.98 -14.18 2.57
N SER A 220 -13.84 -14.97 1.51
CA SER A 220 -14.82 -15.95 1.01
C SER A 220 -14.97 -17.16 1.93
N LYS A 221 -14.95 -16.96 3.25
CA LYS A 221 -15.60 -17.90 4.15
C LYS A 221 -17.10 -17.61 4.15
N SER A 222 -17.83 -18.65 3.75
CA SER A 222 -19.25 -18.92 3.99
C SER A 222 -20.26 -18.60 2.88
N ALA A 223 -20.33 -19.50 1.90
CA ALA A 223 -21.56 -20.24 1.65
C ALA A 223 -21.17 -21.61 1.10
N GLY A 224 -21.69 -22.70 1.68
CA GLY A 224 -21.54 -24.07 1.15
C GLY A 224 -22.25 -24.23 -0.19
N GLY A 225 -21.80 -23.52 -1.20
CA GLY A 225 -22.32 -23.51 -2.56
C GLY A 225 -21.30 -24.13 -3.51
N SER A 226 -21.76 -25.09 -4.29
CA SER A 226 -21.04 -25.62 -5.45
C SER A 226 -20.71 -24.48 -6.43
N VAL A 227 -19.45 -24.34 -6.84
CA VAL A 227 -19.05 -23.52 -7.98
C VAL A 227 -19.60 -24.20 -9.25
N ARG A 228 -20.41 -23.48 -10.04
CA ARG A 228 -21.02 -24.04 -11.26
C ARG A 228 -20.15 -23.70 -12.46
N GLU A 229 -19.32 -24.66 -12.86
CA GLU A 229 -18.66 -24.64 -14.16
C GLU A 229 -19.33 -25.67 -15.10
N GLY A 230 -19.23 -25.44 -16.41
CA GLY A 230 -19.97 -26.16 -17.45
C GLY A 230 -19.93 -27.70 -17.34
N GLY A 231 -20.97 -28.27 -16.70
CA GLY A 231 -21.32 -29.69 -16.79
C GLY A 231 -20.79 -30.61 -15.67
N LEU A 232 -19.87 -30.15 -14.80
CA LEU A 232 -19.36 -30.94 -13.67
C LEU A 232 -19.29 -30.05 -12.41
N THR A 233 -19.97 -30.45 -11.35
CA THR A 233 -19.90 -29.78 -10.04
C THR A 233 -18.61 -30.17 -9.34
N ARG A 234 -17.67 -29.23 -9.20
CA ARG A 234 -16.42 -29.41 -8.43
C ARG A 234 -16.66 -29.09 -6.96
N ASN A 235 -16.06 -29.85 -6.04
CA ASN A 235 -16.24 -29.63 -4.60
C ASN A 235 -15.42 -28.41 -4.13
N VAL A 236 -16.00 -27.61 -3.25
CA VAL A 236 -15.34 -26.44 -2.65
C VAL A 236 -14.04 -26.82 -1.93
N SER A 237 -14.01 -28.01 -1.31
CA SER A 237 -12.81 -28.54 -0.65
C SER A 237 -11.63 -28.71 -1.60
N ASP A 238 -11.89 -29.08 -2.86
CA ASP A 238 -10.82 -29.38 -3.82
C ASP A 238 -10.16 -28.07 -4.27
N VAL A 239 -10.97 -27.03 -4.49
CA VAL A 239 -10.49 -25.67 -4.82
C VAL A 239 -9.74 -25.05 -3.64
N GLU A 240 -10.19 -25.26 -2.40
CA GLU A 240 -9.47 -24.79 -1.21
C GLU A 240 -8.10 -25.45 -1.06
N VAL A 241 -7.96 -26.73 -1.41
CA VAL A 241 -6.64 -27.41 -1.41
C VAL A 241 -5.74 -26.83 -2.49
N GLU A 242 -6.24 -26.63 -3.71
CA GLU A 242 -5.46 -26.04 -4.81
C GLU A 242 -4.97 -24.62 -4.50
N LEU A 243 -5.80 -23.80 -3.85
CA LEU A 243 -5.39 -22.47 -3.40
C LEU A 243 -4.27 -22.52 -2.36
N ARG A 244 -4.24 -23.56 -1.51
CA ARG A 244 -3.19 -23.73 -0.51
C ARG A 244 -1.90 -24.25 -1.12
N ASP A 245 -2.00 -25.23 -2.02
CA ASP A 245 -0.85 -25.76 -2.76
C ASP A 245 -0.19 -24.65 -3.61
N LEU A 246 -1.01 -23.85 -4.31
CA LEU A 246 -0.54 -22.68 -5.05
C LEU A 246 0.13 -21.65 -4.14
N ALA A 247 -0.44 -21.39 -2.95
CA ALA A 247 0.14 -20.42 -2.03
C ALA A 247 1.51 -20.86 -1.50
N GLU A 248 1.67 -22.14 -1.17
CA GLU A 248 2.96 -22.72 -0.77
C GLU A 248 3.99 -22.59 -1.90
N GLU A 249 3.64 -23.02 -3.11
CA GLU A 249 4.53 -22.91 -4.29
C GLU A 249 4.97 -21.47 -4.57
N LEU A 250 4.02 -20.53 -4.51
CA LEU A 250 4.31 -19.11 -4.70
C LEU A 250 5.23 -18.58 -3.61
N LEU A 251 4.97 -18.90 -2.34
CA LEU A 251 5.79 -18.42 -1.22
C LEU A 251 7.20 -19.03 -1.24
N GLU A 252 7.36 -20.28 -1.67
CA GLU A 252 8.68 -20.88 -1.91
C GLU A 252 9.45 -20.14 -3.02
N LYS A 253 8.83 -19.91 -4.18
CA LYS A 253 9.44 -19.13 -5.28
C LYS A 253 9.81 -17.71 -4.82
N LEU A 254 8.94 -17.07 -4.06
CA LEU A 254 9.18 -15.71 -3.54
C LEU A 254 10.31 -15.69 -2.51
N ALA A 255 10.39 -16.70 -1.64
CA ALA A 255 11.44 -16.81 -0.63
C ALA A 255 12.83 -16.99 -1.24
N GLU A 256 12.96 -17.68 -2.38
CA GLU A 256 14.22 -17.76 -3.12
C GLU A 256 14.70 -16.36 -3.55
N VAL A 257 13.81 -15.51 -4.03
CA VAL A 257 14.17 -14.16 -4.50
C VAL A 257 14.34 -13.16 -3.36
N TRP A 258 13.48 -13.24 -2.34
CA TRP A 258 13.51 -12.33 -1.19
C TRP A 258 14.62 -12.67 -0.19
N GLY A 259 14.98 -13.94 -0.05
CA GLY A 259 16.06 -14.41 0.83
C GLY A 259 17.45 -14.05 0.32
N ASP A 260 17.63 -13.96 -1.01
CA ASP A 260 18.89 -13.55 -1.64
C ASP A 260 19.12 -12.02 -1.60
N ALA A 261 18.08 -11.24 -1.27
CA ALA A 261 18.11 -9.77 -1.21
C ALA A 261 18.44 -9.22 0.20
N ALA A 262 18.63 -10.08 1.21
CA ALA A 262 18.84 -9.72 2.62
C ALA A 262 20.31 -9.86 3.10
#